data_AF-A0A521GWZ4-F1
#
_entry.id   AF-A0A521GWZ4-F1
#
_cell.length_a   1.000
_cell.length_b   1.000
_cell.length_c   1.000
_cell.angle_alpha   90.00
_cell.angle_beta   90.00
_cell.angle_gamma   90.00
#
_symmetry.space_group_name_H-M   'P 1'
#
loop_
_entity.id
_entity.type
_entity.pdbx_description
1 polymer ?
#
loop_
_entity_poly.entity_id
_entity_poly.type
_entity_poly.pdbx_seq_one_letter_code
_entity_poly.pdbx_strand_id
1 'polypeptide(L)' 'MSTASDKTTIYLDPVVKKFLQHKAIEEDTSISDLINERIEEEMAGEKFRKLIDQAKKEPTLSFEEALKECGLTYADLRD' A
#
# COMPACT_ATOMS: atom_id res chain seq x y z
N MET A 1 21.29 -2.80 -14.59
CA MET A 1 20.75 -1.61 -13.89
C MET A 1 19.69 -1.02 -14.81
N SER A 2 18.46 -1.53 -14.74
CA SER A 2 17.36 -1.04 -15.57
C SER A 2 17.00 0.35 -15.06
N THR A 3 17.37 1.38 -15.81
CA THR A 3 16.91 2.75 -15.58
C THR A 3 15.41 2.74 -15.79
N ALA A 4 14.63 2.65 -14.71
CA ALA A 4 13.18 2.79 -14.79
C ALA A 4 12.91 4.14 -15.47
N SER A 5 12.27 4.09 -16.64
CA SER A 5 11.86 5.31 -17.32
C SER A 5 10.69 5.87 -16.52
N ASP A 6 10.88 7.05 -15.91
CA ASP A 6 9.81 7.77 -15.18
C ASP A 6 8.62 8.12 -16.09
N LYS A 7 8.82 8.08 -17.41
CA LYS A 7 7.79 8.37 -18.41
C LYS A 7 7.05 7.10 -18.80
N THR A 8 5.73 7.14 -18.63
CA THR A 8 4.80 6.10 -19.06
C THR A 8 3.68 6.73 -19.89
N THR A 9 3.33 6.09 -21.01
CA THR A 9 2.19 6.50 -21.85
C THR A 9 0.98 5.66 -21.48
N ILE A 10 -0.11 6.32 -21.08
CA ILE A 10 -1.37 5.66 -20.71
C ILE A 10 -2.47 6.19 -21.64
N TYR A 11 -3.25 5.27 -22.21
CA TYR A 11 -4.44 5.62 -22.97
C TYR A 11 -5.62 5.75 -22.00
N LEU A 12 -6.25 6.92 -22.01
CA LEU A 12 -7.43 7.23 -21.20
C LEU A 12 -8.62 7.46 -22.12
N ASP A 13 -9.81 7.11 -21.63
CA ASP A 13 -11.04 7.53 -22.28
C ASP A 13 -11.08 9.08 -22.41
N PRO A 14 -11.54 9.64 -23.55
CA PRO A 14 -11.57 11.08 -23.75
C PRO A 14 -12.32 11.87 -22.67
N VAL A 15 -13.40 11.30 -22.12
CA VAL A 15 -14.19 11.90 -21.04
C VAL A 15 -13.38 11.92 -19.75
N VAL A 16 -12.72 10.81 -19.42
CA VAL A 16 -11.85 10.68 -18.24
C VAL A 16 -10.67 11.65 -18.32
N LYS A 17 -10.02 11.74 -19.48
CA LYS A 17 -8.91 12.67 -19.70
C LYS A 17 -9.35 14.13 -19.45
N LYS A 18 -10.52 14.52 -19.96
CA LYS A 18 -11.04 15.88 -19.79
C LYS A 18 -11.39 16.18 -18.35
N PHE A 19 -12.00 15.22 -17.65
CA PHE A 19 -12.26 15.34 -16.22
C PHE A 19 -10.98 15.55 -15.41
N LEU A 20 -9.95 14.73 -15.64
CA LEU A 20 -8.66 14.84 -14.94
C LEU A 20 -7.97 16.18 -15.21
N GLN A 21 -8.08 16.73 -16.43
CA GLN A 21 -7.58 18.07 -16.74
C GLN A 21 -8.24 19.15 -15.89
N HIS A 22 -9.57 19.10 -15.76
CA HIS A 22 -10.29 20.06 -14.92
C HIS A 22 -9.93 19.89 -13.45
N LYS A 23 -9.81 18.65 -12.98
CA LYS A 23 -9.45 18.33 -11.60
C LYS A 23 -8.03 18.81 -11.24
N ALA A 24 -7.08 18.62 -12.14
CA ALA A 24 -5.71 19.10 -11.97
C ALA A 24 -5.64 20.63 -11.80
N ILE A 25 -6.44 21.37 -12.58
CA ILE A 25 -6.54 22.83 -12.45
C ILE A 25 -7.22 23.23 -11.13
N GLU A 26 -8.29 22.52 -10.74
CA GLU A 26 -9.01 22.76 -9.49
C GLU A 26 -8.11 22.59 -8.26
N GLU A 27 -7.23 21.59 -8.27
CA GLU A 27 -6.34 21.24 -7.15
C GLU A 27 -4.93 21.84 -7.26
N ASP A 28 -4.68 22.72 -8.25
CA ASP A 28 -3.37 23.32 -8.55
C ASP A 28 -2.22 22.29 -8.60
N THR A 29 -2.49 21.16 -9.24
CA THR A 29 -1.59 20.00 -9.31
C THR A 29 -1.47 19.48 -10.74
N SER A 30 -0.61 18.48 -10.99
CA SER A 30 -0.50 17.84 -12.29
C SER A 30 -1.38 16.60 -12.42
N ILE A 31 -1.76 16.26 -13.66
CA ILE A 31 -2.48 15.00 -13.96
C ILE A 31 -1.65 13.78 -13.53
N SER A 32 -0.32 13.88 -13.64
CA SER A 32 0.56 12.78 -13.23
C SER A 32 0.49 12.56 -11.73
N ASP A 33 0.44 13.63 -10.94
CA ASP A 33 0.37 13.56 -9.47
C ASP A 33 -0.96 12.95 -9.04
N LEU A 34 -2.08 13.41 -9.63
CA LEU A 34 -3.41 12.85 -9.37
C LEU A 34 -3.49 11.34 -9.65
N ILE A 35 -2.90 10.90 -10.77
CA ILE A 35 -2.89 9.48 -11.15
C ILE A 35 -2.03 8.68 -10.18
N ASN A 36 -0.82 9.16 -9.87
CA ASN A 36 0.10 8.46 -8.99
C ASN A 36 -0.46 8.34 -7.58
N GLU A 37 -0.97 9.43 -7.00
CA GLU A 37 -1.55 9.44 -5.65
C GLU A 37 -2.70 8.42 -5.54
N ARG A 38 -3.64 8.44 -6.49
CA ARG A 38 -4.78 7.50 -6.48
C ARG A 38 -4.34 6.05 -6.65
N ILE A 39 -3.36 5.79 -7.52
CA ILE A 39 -2.81 4.43 -7.69
C ILE A 39 -2.09 3.98 -6.42
N GLU A 40 -1.32 4.86 -5.78
CA GLU A 40 -0.64 4.57 -4.52
C GLU A 40 -1.62 4.25 -3.40
N GLU A 41 -2.72 5.01 -3.29
CA GLU A 41 -3.80 4.75 -2.33
C GLU A 41 -4.47 3.38 -2.56
N GLU A 42 -4.82 3.06 -3.80
CA GLU A 42 -5.40 1.75 -4.16
C GLU A 42 -4.41 0.60 -3.87
N MET A 43 -3.14 0.80 -4.22
CA MET A 43 -2.07 -0.16 -3.92
C MET A 43 -1.84 -0.33 -2.43
N ALA A 44 -1.94 0.74 -1.62
CA ALA A 44 -1.84 0.66 -0.18
C ALA A 44 -2.99 -0.17 0.40
N GLY A 45 -4.21 0.02 -0.09
CA GLY A 45 -5.37 -0.80 0.25
C GLY A 45 -5.17 -2.27 -0.09
N GLU A 46 -4.64 -2.59 -1.27
CA GLU A 46 -4.31 -3.97 -1.66
C GLU A 46 -3.19 -4.58 -0.81
N LYS A 47 -2.11 -3.83 -0.54
CA LYS A 47 -1.02 -4.28 0.33
C LYS A 47 -1.55 -4.60 1.72
N PHE A 48 -2.38 -3.73 2.27
CA PHE A 48 -3.00 -3.93 3.58
C PHE A 48 -3.91 -5.16 3.60
N ARG A 49 -4.75 -5.36 2.56
CA ARG A 49 -5.56 -6.57 2.41
C ARG A 49 -4.70 -7.84 2.35
N LYS A 50 -3.60 -7.81 1.58
CA LYS A 50 -2.65 -8.94 1.50
C LYS A 50 -2.02 -9.25 2.86
N LEU A 51 -1.64 -8.23 3.64
CA LEU A 51 -1.13 -8.41 5.00
C LEU A 51 -2.18 -9.05 5.93
N ILE A 52 -3.44 -8.59 5.86
CA ILE A 52 -4.54 -9.20 6.64
C ILE A 52 -4.75 -10.66 6.23
N ASP A 53 -4.77 -10.96 4.92
CA ASP A 53 -4.98 -12.32 4.44
C ASP A 53 -3.79 -13.25 4.75
N GLN A 54 -2.59 -12.69 4.87
CA GLN A 54 -1.42 -13.42 5.35
C GLN A 54 -1.53 -13.70 6.85
N ALA A 55 -1.89 -12.69 7.65
CA ALA A 55 -2.10 -12.85 9.09
C ALA A 55 -3.21 -13.86 9.43
N LYS A 56 -4.28 -13.95 8.62
CA LYS A 56 -5.32 -15.00 8.79
C LYS A 56 -4.81 -16.42 8.58
N LYS A 57 -3.73 -16.61 7.82
CA LYS A 57 -3.12 -17.92 7.58
C LYS A 57 -2.12 -18.30 8.67
N GLU A 58 -1.71 -17.34 9.50
CA GLU A 58 -0.84 -17.61 10.63
C GLU A 58 -1.61 -18.41 11.69
N PRO A 59 -0.99 -19.47 12.25
CA PRO A 59 -1.63 -20.25 13.28
C PRO A 59 -1.83 -19.41 14.55
N THR A 60 -2.99 -19.55 15.18
CA THR A 60 -3.23 -18.91 16.48
C THR A 60 -2.37 -19.59 17.54
N LEU A 61 -1.30 -18.91 17.95
CA LEU A 61 -0.40 -19.36 19.01
C LEU A 61 -0.96 -18.92 20.37
N SER A 62 -0.87 -19.80 21.37
CA SER A 62 -1.07 -19.37 22.75
C SER A 62 0.08 -18.44 23.16
N PHE A 63 -0.18 -17.58 24.15
CA PHE A 63 0.81 -16.61 24.62
C PHE A 63 2.13 -17.28 25.04
N GLU A 64 2.06 -18.47 25.66
CA GLU A 64 3.24 -19.25 26.05
C GLU A 64 4.07 -19.75 24.86
N GLU A 65 3.41 -20.16 23.78
CA GLU A 65 4.07 -20.64 22.58
C GLU A 65 4.74 -19.49 21.82
N ALA A 66 4.08 -18.33 21.73
CA ALA A 66 4.64 -17.13 21.14
C ALA A 66 5.90 -16.64 21.88
N LEU A 67 5.90 -16.70 23.22
CA LEU A 67 7.09 -16.36 24.01
C LEU A 67 8.24 -17.32 23.78
N LYS A 68 7.97 -18.62 23.69
CA LYS A 68 8.99 -19.63 23.35
C LYS A 68 9.61 -19.41 21.97
N GLU A 69 8.81 -19.10 20.95
CA GLU A 69 9.33 -18.81 19.60
C GLU A 69 10.20 -17.56 19.56
N CYS A 70 9.85 -16.53 20.34
CA CYS A 70 10.64 -15.31 20.48
C CYS A 70 11.88 -15.48 21.37
N GLY A 71 12.09 -16.66 21.98
CA GLY A 71 13.20 -16.91 22.92
C GLY A 71 13.08 -16.13 24.23
N LEU A 72 11.86 -15.69 24.56
CA LEU A 72 11.55 -14.89 25.74
C LEU A 72 10.88 -15.75 26.81
N THR A 73 11.02 -15.32 28.05
CA THR A 73 10.32 -15.86 29.21
C THR A 73 9.41 -14.80 29.82
N TYR A 74 8.43 -15.22 30.62
CA TYR A 74 7.55 -14.29 31.34
C TYR A 74 8.30 -13.31 32.25
N ALA A 75 9.51 -13.66 32.70
CA ALA A 75 10.36 -12.79 33.50
C ALA A 75 10.89 -11.60 32.69
N ASP A 76 11.18 -11.80 31.40
CA ASP A 76 11.73 -10.79 30.48
C ASP A 76 10.71 -9.69 30.12
N LEU A 77 9.42 -9.92 30.40
CA LEU A 77 8.33 -8.96 30.15
C LEU A 77 7.98 -8.10 31.37
N ARG A 78 8.62 -8.37 32.52
CA ARG A 78 8.22 -7.79 33.82
C ARG A 78 9.06 -6.58 34.25
N ASP A 79 9.94 -6.07 33.38
CA ASP A 79 10.73 -4.86 33.62
C ASP A 79 10.18 -3.63 32.87
#